data_AF-A0A533TGW9-F1
#
_entry.id   AF-A0A533TGW9-F1
#
_cell.length_a   1.000
_cell.length_b   1.000
_cell.length_c   1.000
_cell.angle_alpha   90.00
_cell.angle_beta   90.00
_cell.angle_gamma   90.00
#
_symmetry.space_group_name_H-M   'P 1'
#
loop_
_entity.id
_entity.type
_entity.pdbx_description
1 polymer ?
#
loop_
_entity_poly.entity_id
_entity_poly.type
_entity_poly.pdbx_seq_one_letter_code
_entity_poly.pdbx_strand_id
1 'polypeptide(L)'
;MSVTASMIIKNLEALSNPEAALFAQRFFKTGPGEYAEGDLFRGIRVPVLRKMVPSLDGTPLPEVIRLLESAYHEDRLLALLLLMRRFAKGNEALRQQIH
;
A
#
# COMPACT_ATOMS: atom_id res chain seq x y z
N MET A 1 -18.19 11.57 3.93
CA MET A 1 -17.28 10.88 4.86
C MET A 1 -15.90 10.84 4.22
N SER A 2 -14.84 11.18 4.95
CA SER A 2 -13.47 11.09 4.44
C SER A 2 -13.04 9.62 4.41
N VAL A 3 -12.31 9.20 3.36
CA VAL A 3 -11.74 7.85 3.29
C VAL A 3 -10.62 7.73 4.33
N THR A 4 -10.66 6.70 5.16
CA THR A 4 -9.66 6.45 6.21
C THR A 4 -8.74 5.27 5.86
N ALA A 5 -7.56 5.21 6.49
CA ALA A 5 -6.63 4.09 6.34
C ALA A 5 -7.29 2.76 6.72
N SER A 6 -8.06 2.73 7.81
CA SER A 6 -8.80 1.54 8.25
C SER A 6 -9.80 1.04 7.22
N MET A 7 -10.53 1.94 6.55
CA MET A 7 -11.45 1.55 5.46
C MET A 7 -10.69 0.97 4.27
N ILE A 8 -9.53 1.54 3.91
CA ILE A 8 -8.68 1.03 2.83
C ILE A 8 -8.13 -0.35 3.17
N ILE A 9 -7.61 -0.52 4.40
CA ILE A 9 -7.09 -1.79 4.90
C ILE A 9 -8.16 -2.87 4.84
N LYS A 10 -9.39 -2.58 5.30
CA LYS A 10 -10.51 -3.53 5.23
C LYS A 10 -10.84 -3.96 3.79
N ASN A 11 -10.72 -3.04 2.83
CA ASN A 11 -10.90 -3.37 1.42
C ASN A 11 -9.75 -4.25 0.88
N LEU A 12 -8.51 -4.04 1.33
CA LEU A 12 -7.37 -4.88 0.97
C LEU A 12 -7.47 -6.28 1.59
N GLU A 13 -7.95 -6.38 2.82
CA GLU A 13 -8.24 -7.66 3.49
C GLU A 13 -9.22 -8.49 2.68
N ALA A 14 -10.31 -7.88 2.20
CA ALA A 14 -11.30 -8.57 1.35
C ALA A 14 -10.74 -9.07 0.00
N LEU A 15 -9.60 -8.52 -0.45
CA LEU A 15 -8.92 -8.92 -1.69
C LEU A 15 -7.74 -9.88 -1.45
N SER A 16 -7.49 -10.25 -0.19
CA SER A 16 -6.31 -11.05 0.17
C SER A 16 -6.40 -12.47 -0.39
N ASN A 17 -5.25 -13.00 -0.79
CA ASN A 17 -5.09 -14.37 -1.28
C ASN A 17 -3.96 -15.05 -0.49
N PRO A 18 -4.29 -15.96 0.44
CA PRO A 18 -3.30 -16.63 1.28
C PRO A 18 -2.25 -17.44 0.49
N GLU A 19 -2.63 -18.11 -0.60
CA GLU A 19 -1.69 -18.90 -1.42
C GLU A 19 -0.66 -17.99 -2.10
N ALA A 20 -1.12 -16.87 -2.66
CA ALA A 20 -0.24 -15.86 -3.26
C ALA A 20 0.63 -15.17 -2.20
N ALA A 21 0.11 -14.95 -1.00
CA ALA A 21 0.87 -14.40 0.12
C ALA A 21 2.04 -15.32 0.52
N LEU A 22 1.79 -16.63 0.63
CA LEU A 22 2.83 -17.61 0.92
C LEU A 22 3.93 -17.64 -0.16
N PHE A 23 3.54 -17.53 -1.44
CA PHE A 23 4.51 -17.44 -2.52
C PHE A 23 5.36 -16.16 -2.40
N ALA A 24 4.72 -15.01 -2.14
CA ALA A 24 5.41 -13.74 -1.98
C ALA A 24 6.38 -13.77 -0.79
N GLN A 25 5.96 -14.29 0.38
CA GLN A 25 6.82 -14.43 1.56
C GLN A 25 8.09 -15.24 1.28
N ARG A 26 7.98 -16.32 0.50
CA ARG A 26 9.13 -17.15 0.07
C ARG A 26 10.02 -16.40 -0.92
N PHE A 27 9.43 -15.72 -1.89
CA PHE A 27 10.17 -14.96 -2.89
C PHE A 27 10.96 -13.80 -2.27
N PHE A 28 10.33 -13.05 -1.35
CA PHE A 28 10.94 -11.91 -0.67
C PHE A 28 11.88 -12.29 0.49
N LYS A 29 11.90 -13.58 0.89
CA LYS A 29 12.74 -14.09 1.98
C LYS A 29 12.46 -13.37 3.30
N THR A 30 11.32 -13.73 3.88
CA THR A 30 10.74 -13.10 5.07
C THR A 30 11.04 -13.85 6.38
N GLY A 31 11.83 -14.91 6.32
CA GLY A 31 12.23 -15.69 7.49
C GLY A 31 13.23 -14.95 8.39
N PRO A 32 13.48 -15.48 9.61
CA PRO A 32 14.47 -14.92 10.52
C PRO A 32 15.88 -14.85 9.90
N GLY A 33 16.53 -13.69 9.99
CA GLY A 33 17.83 -13.42 9.40
C GLY A 33 17.84 -13.18 7.89
N GLU A 34 16.68 -13.13 7.24
CA GLU A 34 16.57 -12.91 5.80
C GLU A 34 16.30 -11.42 5.46
N TYR A 35 16.37 -11.10 4.16
CA TYR A 35 16.34 -9.71 3.66
C TYR A 35 15.09 -8.93 4.07
N ALA A 36 13.92 -9.56 4.01
CA ALA A 36 12.64 -8.95 4.34
C ALA A 36 12.06 -9.57 5.62
N GLU A 37 12.92 -9.92 6.59
CA GLU A 37 12.49 -10.48 7.87
C GLU A 37 11.35 -9.65 8.49
N GLY A 38 10.24 -10.33 8.83
CA GLY A 38 9.08 -9.71 9.47
C GLY A 38 8.06 -9.07 8.50
N ASP A 39 8.34 -8.99 7.20
CA ASP A 39 7.35 -8.50 6.23
C ASP A 39 6.15 -9.44 6.09
N LEU A 40 4.95 -8.86 6.16
CA LEU A 40 3.69 -9.58 5.93
C LEU A 40 3.15 -9.30 4.54
N PHE A 41 2.48 -10.28 3.95
CA PHE A 41 1.90 -10.19 2.62
C PHE A 41 0.43 -10.58 2.65
N ARG A 42 -0.38 -9.83 1.90
CA ARG A 42 -1.80 -10.12 1.65
C ARG A 42 -2.01 -10.97 0.40
N GLY A 43 -1.01 -11.07 -0.47
CA GLY A 43 -1.09 -11.82 -1.72
C GLY A 43 -1.86 -11.09 -2.83
N ILE A 44 -1.95 -9.76 -2.74
CA ILE A 44 -2.70 -8.96 -3.72
C ILE A 44 -1.76 -8.59 -4.88
N ARG A 45 -2.14 -8.99 -6.09
CA ARG A 45 -1.31 -8.72 -7.28
C ARG A 45 -1.26 -7.22 -7.58
N VAL A 46 -0.09 -6.73 -7.97
CA VAL A 46 0.16 -5.31 -8.29
C VAL A 46 -0.86 -4.68 -9.26
N PRO A 47 -1.33 -5.36 -10.35
CA PRO A 47 -2.36 -4.79 -11.21
C PRO A 47 -3.68 -4.49 -10.49
N VAL A 48 -4.04 -5.24 -9.44
CA VAL A 48 -5.23 -4.98 -8.63
C VAL A 48 -5.04 -3.70 -7.81
N LEU A 49 -3.89 -3.57 -7.13
CA LEU A 49 -3.55 -2.36 -6.38
C LEU A 49 -3.56 -1.12 -7.29
N ARG A 50 -2.93 -1.19 -8.47
CA ARG A 50 -2.90 -0.07 -9.44
C ARG A 50 -4.29 0.35 -9.91
N LYS A 51 -5.25 -0.58 -10.03
CA LYS A 51 -6.64 -0.27 -10.37
C LYS A 51 -7.38 0.45 -9.24
N MET A 52 -7.00 0.24 -7.99
CA MET A 52 -7.60 0.92 -6.83
C MET A 52 -7.13 2.36 -6.67
N VAL A 53 -5.88 2.67 -7.03
CA VAL A 53 -5.27 3.99 -6.76
C VAL A 53 -6.14 5.18 -7.20
N PRO A 54 -6.72 5.24 -8.43
CA PRO A 54 -7.48 6.40 -8.87
C PRO A 54 -8.69 6.73 -8.00
N SER A 55 -9.36 5.72 -7.40
CA SER A 55 -10.52 5.97 -6.52
C SER A 55 -10.13 6.51 -5.14
N LEU A 56 -8.83 6.52 -4.82
CA LEU A 56 -8.26 6.99 -3.56
C LEU A 56 -7.55 8.35 -3.70
N ASP A 57 -7.65 9.02 -4.85
CA ASP A 57 -7.02 10.32 -5.11
C ASP A 57 -7.44 11.38 -4.06
N GLY A 58 -8.63 11.26 -3.46
CA GLY A 58 -9.15 12.16 -2.41
C GLY A 58 -8.79 11.81 -0.96
N THR A 59 -8.07 10.71 -0.69
CA THR A 59 -7.71 10.30 0.68
C THR A 59 -6.81 11.34 1.37
N PRO A 60 -7.05 11.77 2.61
CA PRO A 60 -6.15 12.71 3.30
C PRO A 60 -4.73 12.17 3.43
N LEU A 61 -3.71 13.03 3.27
CA LEU A 61 -2.30 12.62 3.35
C LEU A 61 -1.95 11.88 4.66
N PRO A 62 -2.44 12.28 5.84
CA PRO A 62 -2.19 11.52 7.08
C PRO A 62 -2.69 10.07 7.03
N GLU A 63 -3.81 9.80 6.34
CA GLU A 63 -4.33 8.45 6.18
C GLU A 63 -3.47 7.63 5.19
N VAL A 64 -2.88 8.29 4.18
CA VAL A 64 -1.92 7.64 3.28
C VAL A 64 -0.62 7.30 4.02
N ILE A 65 -0.14 8.19 4.90
CA ILE A 65 1.04 7.93 5.73
C ILE A 65 0.80 6.75 6.68
N ARG A 66 -0.38 6.65 7.31
CA ARG A 66 -0.73 5.49 8.14
C ARG A 66 -0.64 4.15 7.41
N LEU A 67 -0.90 4.12 6.10
CA LEU A 67 -0.74 2.90 5.31
C LEU A 67 0.74 2.52 5.12
N LEU A 68 1.67 3.49 5.12
CA LEU A 68 3.12 3.22 5.07
C LEU A 68 3.63 2.59 6.38
N GLU A 69 2.96 2.84 7.50
CA GLU A 69 3.28 2.26 8.81
C GLU A 69 2.76 0.82 8.97
N SER A 70 2.01 0.30 8.00
CA SER A 70 1.47 -1.07 8.06
C SER A 70 2.57 -2.12 7.95
N ALA A 71 2.42 -3.21 8.70
CA ALA A 71 3.25 -4.41 8.57
C ALA A 71 3.06 -5.14 7.22
N TYR A 72 1.94 -4.90 6.53
CA TYR A 72 1.64 -5.55 5.25
C TYR A 72 2.23 -4.80 4.06
N HIS A 73 2.97 -5.52 3.23
CA HIS A 73 3.62 -5.02 2.03
C HIS A 73 2.64 -4.33 1.06
N GLU A 74 1.47 -4.91 0.82
CA GLU A 74 0.50 -4.35 -0.15
C GLU A 74 -0.16 -3.06 0.33
N ASP A 75 -0.28 -2.84 1.65
CA ASP A 75 -0.75 -1.58 2.21
C ASP A 75 0.26 -0.46 1.93
N ARG A 76 1.54 -0.73 2.23
CA ARG A 76 2.65 0.20 1.96
C ARG A 76 2.79 0.47 0.47
N LEU A 77 2.70 -0.57 -0.37
CA LEU A 77 2.77 -0.43 -1.82
C LEU A 77 1.61 0.40 -2.38
N LEU A 78 0.38 0.22 -1.90
CA LEU A 78 -0.75 1.04 -2.32
C LEU A 78 -0.53 2.51 -1.95
N ALA A 79 -0.02 2.78 -0.76
CA ALA A 79 0.31 4.13 -0.31
C ALA A 79 1.37 4.79 -1.21
N LEU A 80 2.46 4.08 -1.52
CA LEU A 80 3.50 4.56 -2.43
C LEU A 80 2.97 4.84 -3.84
N LEU A 81 2.13 3.95 -4.38
CA LEU A 81 1.49 4.15 -5.68
C LEU A 81 0.60 5.41 -5.69
N LEU A 82 -0.11 5.67 -4.60
CA LEU A 82 -0.94 6.86 -4.44
C LEU A 82 -0.09 8.14 -4.32
N LEU A 83 0.98 8.12 -3.53
CA LEU A 83 1.92 9.24 -3.41
C LEU A 83 2.59 9.55 -4.75
N MET A 84 3.12 8.55 -5.45
CA MET A 84 3.73 8.74 -6.78
C MET A 84 2.74 9.34 -7.78
N ARG A 85 1.50 8.86 -7.79
CA ARG A 85 0.46 9.40 -8.68
C ARG A 85 0.14 10.86 -8.35
N ARG A 86 0.01 11.20 -7.08
CA ARG A 86 -0.24 12.58 -6.63
C ARG A 86 0.93 13.50 -6.93
N PHE A 87 2.15 13.03 -6.74
CA PHE A 87 3.36 13.77 -7.10
C PHE A 87 3.40 14.08 -8.60
N ALA A 88 3.12 13.07 -9.44
CA ALA A 88 3.10 13.22 -10.90
C ALA A 88 2.03 14.21 -11.38
N LYS A 89 0.84 14.21 -10.78
CA LYS A 89 -0.29 15.08 -11.14
C LYS A 89 -0.30 16.44 -10.43
N GLY A 90 0.41 16.56 -9.32
CA GLY A 90 0.35 17.70 -8.42
C GLY A 90 1.07 18.94 -8.91
N ASN A 91 0.62 20.08 -8.40
CA ASN A 91 1.39 21.33 -8.46
C ASN A 91 2.57 21.29 -7.48
N GLU A 92 3.42 22.32 -7.52
CA GLU A 92 4.62 22.39 -6.68
C GLU A 92 4.32 22.30 -5.18
N ALA A 93 3.27 22.96 -4.71
CA ALA A 93 2.84 22.89 -3.31
C ALA A 93 2.48 21.46 -2.87
N LEU A 94 1.76 20.70 -3.70
CA LEU A 94 1.45 19.29 -3.39
C LEU A 94 2.71 18.41 -3.42
N ARG A 95 3.66 18.69 -4.31
CA ARG A 95 4.93 17.95 -4.38
C ARG A 95 5.79 18.16 -3.12
N GLN A 96 5.85 19.38 -2.60
CA GLN A 96 6.55 19.71 -1.35
C GLN A 96 5.93 19.06 -0.10
N GLN A 97 4.65 18.68 -0.15
CA GLN A 97 4.02 17.93 0.96
C GLN A 97 4.39 16.44 0.94
N ILE A 98 4.89 15.92 -0.18
CA ILE A 98 5.23 14.51 -0.37
C ILE A 98 6.74 14.26 -0.17
N HIS A 99 7.59 15.28 -0.32
CA HIS A 99 9.05 15.25 -0.24
C HIS A 99 9.54 16.19 0.86
#